data_AF-A0A6C0ENS1-F1
#
_entry.id   AF-A0A6C0ENS1-F1
#
_cell.length_a   1.000
_cell.length_b   1.000
_cell.length_c   1.000
_cell.angle_alpha   90.00
_cell.angle_beta   90.00
_cell.angle_gamma   90.00
#
_symmetry.space_group_name_H-M   'P 1'
#
loop_
_entity.id
_entity.type
_entity.pdbx_description
1 polymer ?
#
loop_
_entity_poly.entity_id
_entity_poly.type
_entity_poly.pdbx_seq_one_letter_code
_entity_poly.pdbx_strand_id
1 'polypeptide(L)'
;MSLEINQYLILNKKKYFDLAEEFVKLEQLFRLETLIEKVSFWIDMIIYPVYMLFSTIFYNQKLGILTIMSIHKTVTKWQHYFRYVQLRSEINVWKGIVRSVGGPFISTNDDTYHSYVYADGMQRLHDRLFSSRRVKL
;
A
#
# COMPACT_ATOMS: atom_id res chain seq x y z
N MET A 1 -0.26 -23.08 -13.93
CA MET A 1 -0.72 -22.12 -12.90
C MET A 1 -1.21 -22.94 -11.72
N SER A 2 -0.69 -22.73 -10.51
CA SER A 2 -1.09 -23.52 -9.33
C SER A 2 -2.57 -23.27 -8.96
N LEU A 3 -3.20 -24.24 -8.31
CA LEU A 3 -4.60 -24.15 -7.85
C LEU A 3 -4.82 -22.91 -6.95
N GLU A 4 -3.83 -22.61 -6.11
CA GLU A 4 -3.84 -21.47 -5.18
C GLU A 4 -3.87 -20.11 -5.91
N ILE A 5 -3.11 -19.96 -7.00
CA ILE A 5 -3.10 -18.71 -7.80
C ILE A 5 -4.47 -18.52 -8.48
N ASN A 6 -5.07 -19.61 -8.99
CA ASN A 6 -6.40 -19.55 -9.57
C ASN A 6 -7.46 -19.16 -8.54
N GLN A 7 -7.43 -19.75 -7.34
CA GLN A 7 -8.32 -19.36 -6.23
C GLN A 7 -8.13 -17.89 -5.85
N TYR A 8 -6.88 -17.44 -5.73
CA TYR A 8 -6.56 -16.06 -5.42
C TYR A 8 -7.14 -15.09 -6.47
N LEU A 9 -6.96 -15.37 -7.76
CA LEU A 9 -7.47 -14.52 -8.86
C LEU A 9 -9.00 -14.51 -8.93
N ILE A 10 -9.67 -15.62 -8.60
CA ILE A 10 -11.13 -15.72 -8.59
C ILE A 10 -11.72 -14.93 -7.41
N LEU A 11 -11.12 -15.05 -6.23
CA LEU A 11 -11.60 -14.40 -5.01
C LEU A 11 -11.26 -12.90 -4.97
N ASN A 12 -10.18 -12.48 -5.63
CA ASN A 12 -9.70 -11.10 -5.61
C ASN A 12 -9.84 -10.42 -6.98
N LYS A 13 -11.09 -10.20 -7.42
CA LYS A 13 -11.38 -9.35 -8.58
C LYS A 13 -11.12 -7.88 -8.22
N LYS A 14 -9.89 -7.42 -8.43
CA LYS A 14 -9.44 -6.07 -8.11
C LYS A 14 -9.12 -5.29 -9.38
N LYS A 15 -9.23 -3.97 -9.32
CA LYS A 15 -8.72 -3.06 -10.35
C LYS A 15 -7.22 -2.84 -10.08
N TYR A 16 -6.38 -3.69 -10.67
CA TYR A 16 -4.94 -3.72 -10.36
C TYR A 16 -4.23 -2.40 -10.67
N PHE A 17 -4.61 -1.72 -11.76
CA PHE A 17 -4.07 -0.42 -12.12
C PHE A 17 -4.46 0.69 -11.13
N ASP A 18 -5.72 0.77 -10.71
CA ASP A 18 -6.17 1.75 -9.71
C ASP A 18 -5.41 1.60 -8.39
N LEU A 19 -5.17 0.36 -7.95
CA LEU A 19 -4.41 0.06 -6.74
C LEU A 19 -2.91 0.38 -6.87
N ALA A 20 -2.33 0.17 -8.05
CA ALA A 20 -0.96 0.58 -8.34
C ALA A 20 -0.84 2.11 -8.36
N GLU A 21 -1.82 2.82 -8.91
CA GLU A 21 -1.85 4.29 -8.90
C GLU A 21 -1.97 4.83 -7.47
N GLU A 22 -2.87 4.26 -6.66
CA GLU A 22 -3.01 4.59 -5.24
C GLU A 22 -1.69 4.36 -4.49
N PHE A 23 -1.03 3.23 -4.76
CA PHE A 23 0.26 2.91 -4.16
C PHE A 23 1.33 3.94 -4.52
N VAL A 24 1.46 4.32 -5.80
CA VAL A 24 2.44 5.32 -6.23
C VAL A 24 2.21 6.67 -5.56
N LYS A 25 0.94 7.11 -5.47
CA LYS A 25 0.59 8.35 -4.76
C LYS A 25 1.00 8.31 -3.28
N LEU A 26 0.74 7.18 -2.60
CA LEU A 26 1.12 7.02 -1.19
C LEU A 26 2.63 6.84 -1.02
N GLU A 27 3.30 6.15 -1.94
CA GLU A 27 4.75 5.96 -1.93
C GLU A 27 5.49 7.28 -2.02
N GLN A 28 5.01 8.23 -2.84
CA GLN A 28 5.57 9.59 -2.89
C GLN A 28 5.48 10.32 -1.54
N LEU A 29 4.48 10.02 -0.71
CA LEU A 29 4.33 10.63 0.62
C LEU A 29 5.22 9.99 1.69
N PHE A 30 5.58 8.72 1.52
CA PHE A 30 6.29 7.93 2.53
C PHE A 30 7.66 7.42 2.07
N ARG A 31 8.12 7.80 0.88
CA ARG A 31 9.48 7.57 0.40
C ARG A 31 10.42 8.55 1.10
N LEU A 32 10.83 8.14 2.29
CA LEU A 32 11.77 8.88 3.14
C LEU A 32 13.18 8.47 2.72
N GLU A 33 13.89 9.36 2.05
CA GLU A 33 15.23 9.07 1.51
C GLU A 33 16.29 9.32 2.58
N THR A 34 16.12 10.39 3.36
CA THR A 34 17.09 10.76 4.39
C THR A 34 16.79 10.12 5.74
N LEU A 35 17.83 9.90 6.56
CA LEU A 35 17.67 9.39 7.92
C LEU A 35 16.88 10.38 8.80
N ILE A 36 17.05 11.67 8.58
CA ILE A 36 16.35 12.73 9.33
C ILE A 36 14.85 12.67 9.03
N GLU A 37 14.46 12.51 7.77
CA GLU A 37 13.06 12.32 7.38
C GLU A 37 12.45 11.08 8.05
N LYS A 38 13.20 9.96 8.11
CA LYS A 38 12.76 8.74 8.80
C LYS A 38 12.55 8.96 10.29
N VAL A 39 13.50 9.61 10.97
CA VAL A 39 13.40 9.89 12.40
C VAL A 39 12.24 10.86 12.67
N SER A 40 12.12 11.94 11.91
CA SER A 40 11.02 12.89 11.99
C SER A 40 9.66 12.22 11.79
N PHE A 41 9.58 11.33 10.80
CA PHE A 41 8.37 10.54 10.56
C PHE A 41 7.98 9.68 11.77
N TRP A 42 8.92 8.96 12.38
CA TRP A 42 8.65 8.16 13.58
C TRP A 42 8.30 9.00 14.81
N ILE A 43 8.91 10.19 14.94
CA ILE A 43 8.55 11.15 15.98
C ILE A 43 7.07 11.54 15.83
N ASP A 44 6.64 11.93 14.64
CA ASP A 44 5.25 12.31 14.36
C ASP A 44 4.27 11.14 14.56
N MET A 45 4.70 9.93 14.19
CA MET A 45 3.84 8.73 14.17
C MET A 45 3.67 8.11 15.56
N ILE A 46 4.68 8.16 16.42
CA ILE A 46 4.68 7.45 17.71
C ILE A 46 4.94 8.43 18.86
N ILE A 47 6.07 9.12 18.84
CA ILE A 47 6.55 9.87 20.01
C ILE A 47 5.59 11.02 20.34
N TYR A 48 5.14 11.77 19.34
CA TYR A 48 4.21 12.88 19.52
C TYR A 48 2.83 12.46 20.06
N PRO A 49 2.10 11.50 19.45
CA PRO A 49 0.82 11.05 20.00
C PRO A 49 0.95 10.40 21.39
N VAL A 50 2.03 9.67 21.66
CA VAL A 50 2.30 9.12 23.00
C VAL A 50 2.53 10.24 24.00
N TYR A 51 3.41 11.21 23.68
CA TYR A 51 3.64 12.39 24.51
C TYR A 51 2.35 13.16 24.78
N MET A 52 1.50 13.36 23.76
CA MET A 52 0.21 14.04 23.90
C MET A 52 -0.76 13.28 24.82
N LEU A 53 -0.79 11.95 24.76
CA LEU A 53 -1.58 11.14 25.70
C LEU A 53 -1.06 11.29 27.14
N PHE A 54 0.26 11.19 27.33
CA PHE A 54 0.88 11.41 28.63
C PHE A 54 0.62 12.83 29.17
N SER A 55 0.76 13.86 28.33
CA SER A 55 0.54 15.24 28.75
C SER A 55 -0.91 15.49 29.16
N THR A 56 -1.86 14.90 28.43
CA THR A 56 -3.29 15.04 28.71
C THR A 56 -3.69 14.31 30.00
N ILE A 57 -3.18 13.09 30.21
CA ILE A 57 -3.53 12.25 31.37
C ILE A 57 -2.85 12.74 32.66
N PHE A 58 -1.55 13.04 32.61
CA PHE A 58 -0.77 13.35 33.82
C PHE A 58 -0.81 14.84 34.21
N TYR A 59 -0.95 15.74 33.24
CA TYR A 59 -0.91 17.19 33.49
C TYR A 59 -2.29 17.86 33.39
N ASN A 60 -3.37 17.08 33.19
CA ASN A 60 -4.76 17.57 33.07
C ASN A 60 -4.91 18.75 32.09
N GLN A 61 -4.11 18.75 31.02
CA GLN A 61 -4.20 19.79 29.99
C GLN A 61 -5.58 19.72 29.33
N LYS A 62 -6.30 20.85 29.33
CA LYS A 62 -7.59 20.94 28.64
C LYS A 62 -7.36 20.72 27.15
N LEU A 63 -8.08 19.76 26.58
CA LEU A 63 -8.11 19.51 25.14
C LEU A 63 -8.66 20.74 24.42
N GLY A 64 -7.76 21.59 23.91
CA GLY A 64 -8.10 22.73 23.08
C GLY A 64 -8.30 22.31 21.61
N ILE A 65 -8.93 23.18 20.82
CA ILE A 65 -9.20 22.96 19.39
C ILE A 65 -7.91 22.60 18.62
N LEU A 66 -6.76 23.23 18.97
CA LEU A 66 -5.46 22.92 18.37
C LEU A 66 -5.01 21.48 18.61
N THR A 67 -5.21 20.96 19.83
CA THR A 67 -4.84 19.57 20.17
C THR A 67 -5.68 18.55 19.40
N ILE A 68 -6.97 18.84 19.22
CA ILE A 68 -7.88 18.00 18.42
C ILE A 68 -7.46 17.99 16.95
N MET A 69 -7.10 19.15 16.38
CA MET A 69 -6.59 19.22 15.01
C MET A 69 -5.29 18.43 14.82
N SER A 70 -4.36 18.51 15.79
CA SER A 70 -3.13 17.72 15.77
C SER A 70 -3.42 16.21 15.83
N ILE A 71 -4.34 15.78 16.70
CA ILE A 71 -4.76 14.38 16.78
C ILE A 71 -5.38 13.92 15.45
N HIS A 72 -6.28 14.72 14.88
CA HIS A 72 -6.90 14.39 13.59
C HIS A 72 -5.84 14.20 12.50
N LYS A 73 -4.89 15.15 12.39
CA LYS A 73 -3.78 15.04 11.43
C LYS A 73 -2.96 13.76 11.63
N THR A 74 -2.63 13.41 12.87
CA THR A 74 -1.89 12.18 13.18
C THR A 74 -2.69 10.93 12.81
N VAL A 75 -3.98 10.88 13.12
CA VAL A 75 -4.86 9.75 12.78
C VAL A 75 -4.99 9.60 11.26
N THR A 76 -5.17 10.69 10.51
CA THR A 76 -5.18 10.64 9.04
C THR A 76 -3.85 10.14 8.49
N LYS A 77 -2.72 10.59 9.06
CA LYS A 77 -1.38 10.09 8.69
C LYS A 77 -1.23 8.59 8.95
N TRP A 78 -1.75 8.09 10.07
CA TRP A 78 -1.80 6.66 10.38
C TRP A 78 -2.63 5.88 9.37
N GLN A 79 -3.82 6.35 9.04
CA GLN A 79 -4.69 5.71 8.05
C GLN A 79 -4.00 5.57 6.69
N HIS A 80 -3.39 6.66 6.20
CA HIS A 80 -2.62 6.63 4.96
C HIS A 80 -1.41 5.69 5.03
N TYR A 81 -0.71 5.67 6.17
CA TYR A 81 0.43 4.78 6.36
C TYR A 81 0.03 3.30 6.38
N PHE A 82 -1.04 2.94 7.10
CA PHE A 82 -1.54 1.58 7.10
C PHE A 82 -2.02 1.14 5.71
N ARG A 83 -2.69 2.04 4.97
CA ARG A 83 -3.09 1.78 3.59
C ARG A 83 -1.88 1.57 2.68
N TYR A 84 -0.84 2.38 2.83
CA TYR A 84 0.43 2.21 2.11
C TYR A 84 1.08 0.84 2.40
N VAL A 85 1.17 0.45 3.68
CA VAL A 85 1.74 -0.86 4.07
C VAL A 85 0.92 -2.01 3.50
N GLN A 86 -0.41 -1.92 3.53
CA GLN A 86 -1.29 -2.93 2.95
C GLN A 86 -1.04 -3.07 1.45
N LEU A 87 -1.06 -1.96 0.70
CA LEU A 87 -0.82 -1.97 -0.75
C LEU A 87 0.57 -2.48 -1.10
N ARG A 88 1.59 -2.12 -0.32
CA ARG A 88 2.95 -2.62 -0.49
C ARG A 88 3.02 -4.14 -0.35
N SER A 89 2.33 -4.68 0.66
CA SER A 89 2.22 -6.12 0.85
C SER A 89 1.50 -6.79 -0.32
N GLU A 90 0.39 -6.22 -0.80
CA GLU A 90 -0.34 -6.74 -1.96
C GLU A 90 0.53 -6.77 -3.22
N ILE A 91 1.24 -5.68 -3.51
CA ILE A 91 2.15 -5.60 -4.66
C ILE A 91 3.27 -6.63 -4.54
N ASN A 92 3.83 -6.86 -3.34
CA ASN A 92 4.83 -7.91 -3.14
C ASN A 92 4.27 -9.31 -3.42
N VAL A 93 3.01 -9.57 -3.06
CA VAL A 93 2.33 -10.81 -3.44
C VAL A 93 2.20 -10.90 -4.96
N TRP A 94 1.82 -9.81 -5.64
CA TRP A 94 1.74 -9.78 -7.11
C TRP A 94 3.10 -10.04 -7.75
N LYS A 95 4.19 -9.49 -7.21
CA LYS A 95 5.56 -9.78 -7.65
C LYS A 95 5.85 -11.28 -7.59
N GLY A 96 5.49 -11.92 -6.48
CA GLY A 96 5.64 -13.37 -6.30
C GLY A 96 4.83 -14.17 -7.32
N ILE A 97 3.55 -13.85 -7.49
CA ILE A 97 2.65 -14.52 -8.45
C ILE A 97 3.17 -14.36 -9.87
N VAL A 98 3.45 -13.13 -10.32
CA VAL A 98 3.90 -12.84 -11.68
C VAL A 98 5.23 -13.55 -11.96
N ARG A 99 6.18 -13.53 -11.02
CA ARG A 99 7.45 -14.28 -11.15
C ARG A 99 7.26 -15.79 -11.22
N SER A 100 6.32 -16.34 -10.45
CA SER A 100 6.02 -17.79 -10.46
C SER A 100 5.45 -18.29 -11.79
N VAL A 101 4.86 -17.39 -12.60
CA VAL A 101 4.31 -17.72 -13.93
C VAL A 101 5.30 -17.34 -15.06
N GLY A 102 6.53 -16.92 -14.72
CA GLY A 102 7.58 -16.58 -15.67
C GLY A 102 7.55 -15.13 -16.18
N GLY A 103 6.82 -14.22 -15.50
CA GLY A 103 6.92 -12.77 -15.71
C GLY A 103 8.01 -12.12 -14.84
N PRO A 104 8.23 -10.79 -14.91
CA PRO A 104 7.39 -9.77 -15.53
C PRO A 104 7.53 -9.70 -17.06
N PHE A 105 6.43 -9.41 -17.75
CA PHE A 105 6.35 -9.38 -19.22
C PHE A 105 6.84 -8.06 -19.84
N ILE A 106 7.04 -7.05 -18.99
CA ILE A 106 7.55 -5.72 -19.31
C ILE A 106 8.60 -5.40 -18.23
N SER A 107 9.68 -4.70 -18.58
CA SER A 107 10.68 -4.22 -17.62
C SER A 107 10.68 -2.69 -17.61
N THR A 108 10.74 -2.10 -16.43
CA THR A 108 11.03 -0.67 -16.26
C THR A 108 12.26 -0.51 -15.37
N ASN A 109 13.04 0.54 -15.63
CA ASN A 109 14.21 0.88 -14.83
C ASN A 109 13.88 1.90 -13.71
N ASP A 110 12.66 2.43 -13.71
CA ASP A 110 12.17 3.35 -12.70
C ASP A 110 11.35 2.60 -11.64
N ASP A 111 11.81 2.68 -10.38
CA ASP A 111 11.19 2.02 -9.23
C ASP A 111 9.72 2.46 -9.05
N THR A 112 9.42 3.71 -9.38
CA THR A 112 8.07 4.30 -9.27
C THR A 112 7.06 3.59 -10.17
N TYR A 113 7.48 3.25 -11.40
CA TYR A 113 6.60 2.62 -12.38
C TYR A 113 6.59 1.10 -12.28
N HIS A 114 7.44 0.52 -11.42
CA HIS A 114 7.57 -0.92 -11.28
C HIS A 114 6.29 -1.56 -10.75
N SER A 115 5.52 -0.83 -9.94
CA SER A 115 4.19 -1.26 -9.45
C SER A 115 3.20 -1.53 -10.61
N TYR A 116 3.20 -0.69 -11.66
CA TYR A 116 2.33 -0.86 -12.83
C TYR A 116 2.70 -2.07 -13.69
N VAL A 117 3.99 -2.43 -13.75
CA VAL A 117 4.44 -3.64 -14.45
C VAL A 117 3.81 -4.90 -13.84
N TYR A 118 3.76 -4.99 -12.52
CA TYR A 118 3.12 -6.12 -11.85
C TYR A 118 1.60 -6.07 -11.95
N ALA A 119 1.00 -4.87 -11.96
CA ALA A 119 -0.42 -4.70 -12.22
C ALA A 119 -0.83 -5.22 -13.61
N ASP A 120 -0.05 -4.91 -14.66
CA ASP A 120 -0.23 -5.47 -16.01
C ASP A 120 -0.10 -7.00 -16.01
N GLY A 121 0.92 -7.53 -15.33
CA GLY A 121 1.10 -8.98 -15.18
C GLY A 121 -0.12 -9.67 -14.54
N MET A 122 -0.66 -9.09 -13.47
CA MET A 122 -1.87 -9.59 -12.81
C MET A 122 -3.11 -9.46 -13.69
N GLN A 123 -3.27 -8.35 -14.42
CA GLN A 123 -4.37 -8.15 -15.35
C GLN A 123 -4.36 -9.21 -16.47
N ARG A 124 -3.19 -9.48 -17.06
CA ARG A 124 -3.05 -10.53 -18.09
C ARG A 124 -3.36 -11.93 -17.55
N LEU A 125 -2.93 -12.25 -16.32
CA LEU A 125 -3.24 -13.53 -15.69
C LEU A 125 -4.74 -13.68 -15.44
N HIS A 126 -5.36 -12.63 -14.92
CA HIS A 126 -6.80 -12.55 -14.73
C HIS A 126 -7.55 -12.71 -16.05
N ASP A 127 -7.16 -11.98 -17.10
CA ASP A 127 -7.78 -12.06 -18.41
C ASP A 127 -7.60 -13.44 -19.06
N ARG A 128 -6.44 -14.09 -18.94
CA ARG A 128 -6.23 -15.47 -19.41
C ARG A 128 -7.15 -16.46 -18.69
N LEU A 129 -7.33 -16.31 -17.39
CA LEU A 129 -8.20 -17.20 -16.60
C LEU A 129 -9.67 -17.08 -17.01
N PHE A 130 -10.16 -15.84 -17.21
CA PHE A 130 -11.56 -15.59 -17.54
C PHE A 130 -11.87 -15.65 -19.05
N SER A 131 -10.89 -15.40 -19.94
CA SER A 131 -11.05 -15.60 -21.39
C SER A 131 -11.03 -17.08 -21.75
N SER A 132 -10.19 -17.90 -21.12
CA SER A 132 -10.16 -19.36 -21.32
C SER A 132 -11.49 -20.04 -20.96
N ARG A 133 -12.26 -19.47 -20.02
CA ARG A 133 -13.61 -19.95 -19.68
C ARG A 133 -14.69 -19.59 -20.70
N ARG A 134 -14.51 -18.54 -21.52
CA ARG A 134 -15.51 -18.09 -22.50
C ARG A 134 -15.51 -18.88 -23.80
N VAL A 135 -14.46 -19.64 -24.11
CA VAL A 135 -14.32 -20.41 -25.36
C VAL A 135 -14.85 -21.86 -25.23
N LYS A 136 -15.46 -22.21 -24.09
CA LYS A 136 -16.00 -23.57 -23.82
C LYS A 136 -17.52 -23.58 -23.58
N LEU A 137 -18.28 -22.73 -24.26
CA LEU A 137 -19.73 -22.79 -24.34
C LEU A 137 -20.17 -22.87 -25.81
#